data_AF-S7PCS8-F1
#
_entry.id   AF-S7PCS8-F1
#
_cell.length_a   1.000
_cell.length_b   1.000
_cell.length_c   1.000
_cell.angle_alpha   90.00
_cell.angle_beta   90.00
_cell.angle_gamma   90.00
#
_symmetry.space_group_name_H-M   'P 1'
#
loop_
_entity.id
_entity.type
_entity.pdbx_description
1 polymer ?
#
loop_
_entity_poly.entity_id
_entity_poly.type
_entity_poly.pdbx_seq_one_letter_code
_entity_poly.pdbx_strand_id
1 'polypeptide(L)'
;MGCDRNCGLITGAVIGAVLAVFGGILMPVGDLLIEKTIKKEVVLEEGTTAFKNWVKTGTEVYRQFWIFDVQNPEEVMVNSTNVKVKQVGPYTYRVRYLSKENITHDPLRNTVSFVQPNGAIFEPSLSVGSENDTFTVLNLAVAYNDTADGVYKVFNGKDDVSKVAIIDTYKDKRTLGYWPSYCDMVNGTDAASFPPFVEKTRILQFFSSDICRSIYAVFGAELDLKGISVFRFILPPKAFASPIQNPENHCFCTDPEISNNCTFYGLLDISKCKEGKPVIISLPHFLHATPEIRETIEGLHPDEEEHSTFLDVEPITGFTLQFAKRLQVNILVKPSKKIDAKALRCPKSDDDINMERHQVVAR
;
A
#
# COMPACT_ATOMS: atom_id res chain seq x y z
N MET A 1 -37.51 26.58 62.05
CA MET A 1 -37.53 26.82 60.60
C MET A 1 -37.16 25.52 59.92
N GLY A 2 -38.16 24.68 59.65
CA GLY A 2 -37.95 23.38 59.01
C GLY A 2 -37.76 23.57 57.51
N CYS A 3 -36.66 23.09 56.96
CA CYS A 3 -36.49 22.95 55.53
C CYS A 3 -37.49 21.88 55.08
N ASP A 4 -38.54 22.29 54.37
CA ASP A 4 -39.61 21.40 53.95
C ASP A 4 -39.04 20.38 52.96
N ARG A 5 -39.14 19.08 53.25
CA ARG A 5 -38.52 17.99 52.46
C ARG A 5 -38.95 18.04 50.99
N ASN A 6 -40.15 18.55 50.73
CA ASN A 6 -40.67 18.81 49.39
C ASN A 6 -39.92 19.91 48.62
N CYS A 7 -39.41 20.94 49.31
CA CYS A 7 -38.67 22.04 48.67
C CYS A 7 -37.29 21.57 48.16
N GLY A 8 -36.62 20.70 48.92
CA GLY A 8 -35.37 20.05 48.47
C GLY A 8 -35.57 19.13 47.26
N LEU A 9 -36.66 18.37 47.24
CA LEU A 9 -37.04 17.50 46.12
C LEU A 9 -37.36 18.31 44.84
N ILE A 10 -38.13 19.38 44.96
CA ILE A 10 -38.47 20.25 43.81
C ILE A 10 -37.20 20.94 43.27
N THR A 11 -36.36 21.47 44.16
CA THR A 11 -35.10 22.13 43.75
C THR A 11 -34.17 21.14 43.05
N GLY A 12 -34.03 19.92 43.58
CA GLY A 12 -33.24 18.87 42.95
C GLY A 12 -33.79 18.44 41.58
N ALA A 13 -35.11 18.32 41.44
CA ALA A 13 -35.75 17.99 40.17
C ALA A 13 -35.56 19.10 39.12
N VAL A 14 -35.67 20.37 39.52
CA VAL A 14 -35.43 21.52 38.64
C VAL A 14 -33.97 21.57 38.19
N ILE A 15 -33.01 21.43 39.10
CA ILE A 15 -31.58 21.39 38.75
C ILE A 15 -31.29 20.21 37.82
N GLY A 16 -31.83 19.02 38.11
CA GLY A 16 -31.68 17.84 37.26
C GLY A 16 -32.25 18.05 35.85
N ALA A 17 -33.44 18.66 35.74
CA ALA A 17 -34.05 18.99 34.46
C ALA A 17 -33.22 20.02 33.68
N VAL A 18 -32.71 21.06 34.35
CA VAL A 18 -31.83 22.06 33.71
C VAL A 18 -30.54 21.43 33.23
N LEU A 19 -29.89 20.57 34.03
CA LEU A 19 -28.68 19.85 33.62
C LEU A 19 -28.94 18.89 32.46
N ALA A 20 -30.08 18.21 32.43
CA ALA A 20 -30.46 17.34 31.33
C ALA A 20 -30.71 18.12 30.03
N VAL A 21 -31.39 19.27 30.11
CA VAL A 21 -31.60 20.16 28.95
C VAL A 21 -30.27 20.74 28.47
N PHE A 22 -29.42 21.21 29.40
CA PHE A 22 -28.12 21.78 29.07
C PHE A 22 -27.17 20.73 28.47
N GLY A 23 -27.13 19.52 29.03
CA GLY A 23 -26.38 18.39 28.46
C GLY A 23 -26.90 17.97 27.08
N GLY A 24 -28.22 17.95 26.91
CA GLY A 24 -28.86 17.67 25.61
C GLY A 24 -28.57 18.72 24.54
N ILE A 25 -28.31 19.98 24.91
CA ILE A 25 -27.88 21.05 23.99
C ILE A 25 -26.37 21.00 23.74
N LEU A 26 -25.56 20.78 24.78
CA LEU A 26 -24.10 20.80 24.69
C LEU A 26 -23.54 19.65 23.85
N MET A 27 -24.14 18.45 23.91
CA MET A 27 -23.66 17.30 23.12
C MET A 27 -23.68 17.60 21.60
N PRO A 28 -24.82 17.97 20.98
CA PRO A 28 -24.85 18.35 19.56
C PRO A 28 -23.95 19.53 19.21
N VAL A 29 -23.82 20.51 20.10
CA VAL A 29 -22.94 21.68 19.88
C VAL A 29 -21.47 21.24 19.86
N GLY A 30 -21.08 20.34 20.76
CA GLY A 30 -19.75 19.75 20.79
C GLY A 30 -19.41 19.03 19.49
N ASP A 31 -20.31 18.17 19.02
CA ASP A 31 -20.14 17.42 17.77
C ASP A 31 -19.99 18.36 16.56
N LEU A 32 -20.81 19.41 16.47
CA LEU A 32 -20.71 20.43 15.42
C LEU A 32 -19.38 21.18 15.43
N LEU A 33 -18.86 21.52 16.62
CA LEU A 33 -17.57 22.21 16.75
C LEU A 33 -16.40 21.29 16.37
N ILE A 34 -16.47 20.02 16.77
CA ILE A 34 -15.48 19.00 16.38
C ILE A 34 -15.50 18.85 14.86
N GLU A 35 -16.66 18.59 14.26
CA GLU A 35 -16.81 18.40 12.82
C GLU A 35 -16.27 19.61 12.04
N LYS A 36 -16.61 20.83 12.46
CA LYS A 36 -16.13 22.06 11.83
C LYS A 36 -14.61 22.23 11.96
N THR A 37 -14.04 21.87 13.10
CA THR A 37 -12.59 21.93 13.33
C THR A 37 -11.86 20.92 12.47
N ILE A 38 -12.37 19.68 12.42
CA ILE A 38 -11.81 18.60 11.58
C ILE A 38 -11.85 19.01 10.11
N LYS A 39 -13.00 19.47 9.60
CA LYS A 39 -13.15 19.93 8.20
C LYS A 39 -12.16 21.02 7.81
N LYS A 40 -11.66 21.82 8.76
CA LYS A 40 -10.64 22.83 8.53
C LYS A 40 -9.22 22.25 8.61
N GLU A 41 -8.92 21.42 9.61
CA GLU A 41 -7.58 20.89 9.86
C GLU A 41 -7.16 19.76 8.90
N VAL A 42 -8.12 19.11 8.24
CA VAL A 42 -7.85 18.04 7.25
C VAL A 42 -7.47 18.56 5.85
N VAL A 43 -7.72 19.84 5.55
CA VAL A 43 -7.44 20.44 4.24
C VAL A 43 -5.93 20.46 3.97
N LEU A 44 -5.50 20.14 2.75
CA LEU A 44 -4.09 20.20 2.33
C LEU A 44 -3.69 21.64 1.94
N GLU A 45 -3.64 22.51 2.93
CA GLU A 45 -3.23 23.92 2.82
C GLU A 45 -2.19 24.26 3.90
N GLU A 46 -1.26 25.18 3.58
CA GLU A 46 -0.23 25.60 4.51
C GLU A 46 -0.81 26.05 5.86
N GLY A 47 -0.25 25.51 6.95
CA GLY A 47 -0.67 25.80 8.32
C GLY A 47 -1.52 24.72 8.99
N THR A 48 -2.24 23.89 8.22
CA THR A 48 -3.07 22.81 8.77
C THR A 48 -2.23 21.64 9.29
N THR A 49 -2.80 20.86 10.19
CA THR A 49 -2.18 19.62 10.69
C THR A 49 -2.02 18.57 9.58
N ALA A 50 -3.00 18.45 8.68
CA ALA A 50 -2.92 17.53 7.54
C ALA A 50 -1.77 17.86 6.60
N PHE A 51 -1.61 19.14 6.23
CA PHE A 51 -0.57 19.53 5.28
C PHE A 51 0.83 19.24 5.81
N LYS A 52 1.10 19.53 7.09
CA LYS A 52 2.39 19.24 7.73
C LYS A 52 2.74 17.75 7.65
N ASN A 53 1.80 16.89 8.06
CA ASN A 53 1.99 15.43 8.02
C ASN A 53 2.03 14.87 6.59
N TRP A 54 1.33 15.51 5.66
CA TRP A 54 1.31 15.13 4.25
C TRP A 54 2.62 15.43 3.55
N VAL A 55 3.22 16.62 3.79
CA VAL A 55 4.53 17.00 3.22
C VAL A 55 5.63 16.07 3.74
N LYS A 56 5.68 15.89 5.06
CA LYS A 56 6.63 15.00 5.72
C LYS A 56 5.92 14.27 6.85
N THR A 57 5.79 12.96 6.70
CA THR A 57 5.14 12.15 7.72
C THR A 57 5.96 12.11 9.00
N GLY A 58 5.28 12.18 10.15
CA GLY A 58 5.89 12.01 11.47
C GLY A 58 6.18 10.54 11.82
N THR A 59 5.65 9.58 11.06
CA THR A 59 5.89 8.14 11.30
C THR A 59 7.06 7.63 10.49
N GLU A 60 7.84 6.73 11.08
CA GLU A 60 8.91 6.04 10.37
C GLU A 60 8.32 4.88 9.57
N VAL A 61 8.58 4.89 8.26
CA VAL A 61 8.11 3.82 7.37
C VAL A 61 9.28 2.89 7.09
N TYR A 62 9.11 1.62 7.43
CA TYR A 62 10.07 0.58 7.12
C TYR A 62 9.56 -0.28 5.95
N ARG A 63 10.49 -0.67 5.08
CA ARG A 63 10.27 -1.70 4.07
C ARG A 63 11.18 -2.87 4.40
N GLN A 64 10.57 -4.01 4.64
CA GLN A 64 11.26 -5.25 4.96
C GLN A 64 11.20 -6.18 3.75
N PHE A 65 12.34 -6.75 3.39
CA PHE A 65 12.45 -7.70 2.29
C PHE A 65 12.71 -9.10 2.83
N TRP A 66 11.96 -10.06 2.32
CA TRP A 66 12.26 -11.48 2.45
C TRP A 66 12.61 -12.02 1.06
N ILE A 67 13.77 -12.65 0.97
CA ILE A 67 14.28 -13.21 -0.28
C ILE A 67 14.00 -14.72 -0.28
N PHE A 68 13.46 -15.23 -1.38
CA PHE A 68 13.31 -16.66 -1.60
C PHE A 68 14.57 -17.21 -2.26
N ASP A 69 15.49 -17.73 -1.44
CA ASP A 69 16.74 -18.34 -1.88
C ASP A 69 16.48 -19.70 -2.52
N VAL A 70 16.86 -19.88 -3.79
CA VAL A 70 16.60 -21.11 -4.56
C VAL A 70 17.59 -22.21 -4.16
N GLN A 71 17.05 -23.33 -3.70
CA GLN A 71 17.83 -24.44 -3.13
C GLN A 71 18.23 -25.51 -4.17
N ASN A 72 17.54 -25.58 -5.31
CA ASN A 72 17.78 -26.57 -6.36
C ASN A 72 17.90 -25.97 -7.78
N PRO A 73 18.74 -24.93 -8.00
CA PRO A 73 18.78 -24.21 -9.27
C PRO A 73 19.14 -25.10 -10.48
N GLU A 74 20.05 -26.05 -10.31
CA GLU A 74 20.49 -26.96 -11.38
C GLU A 74 19.38 -27.94 -11.79
N GLU A 75 18.63 -28.47 -10.84
CA GLU A 75 17.50 -29.38 -11.11
C GLU A 75 16.38 -28.65 -11.84
N VAL A 76 16.07 -27.42 -11.44
CA VAL A 76 15.08 -26.58 -12.11
C VAL A 76 15.50 -26.31 -13.56
N MET A 77 16.76 -25.94 -13.79
CA MET A 77 17.26 -25.62 -15.15
C MET A 77 17.31 -26.83 -16.08
N VAL A 78 17.69 -28.01 -15.58
CA VAL A 78 17.93 -29.20 -16.43
C VAL A 78 16.70 -30.09 -16.52
N ASN A 79 16.02 -30.33 -15.40
CA ASN A 79 14.96 -31.32 -15.27
C ASN A 79 13.56 -30.68 -15.23
N SER A 80 13.46 -29.35 -15.18
CA SER A 80 12.18 -28.64 -15.03
C SER A 80 11.36 -29.13 -13.82
N THR A 81 12.06 -29.42 -12.72
CA THR A 81 11.43 -29.78 -11.44
C THR A 81 10.84 -28.55 -10.75
N ASN A 82 9.98 -28.77 -9.76
CA ASN A 82 9.50 -27.71 -8.87
C ASN A 82 10.67 -26.95 -8.23
N VAL A 83 10.48 -25.66 -8.04
CA VAL A 83 11.49 -24.78 -7.42
C VAL A 83 11.39 -24.92 -5.91
N LYS A 84 12.47 -25.34 -5.25
CA LYS A 84 12.58 -25.37 -3.80
C LYS A 84 13.18 -24.06 -3.33
N VAL A 85 12.46 -23.36 -2.46
CA VAL A 85 12.92 -22.06 -1.93
C VAL A 85 13.01 -22.10 -0.42
N LYS A 86 13.95 -21.30 0.10
CA LYS A 86 14.05 -20.98 1.53
C LYS A 86 13.90 -19.48 1.68
N GLN A 87 12.92 -19.05 2.47
CA GLN A 87 12.74 -17.65 2.79
C GLN A 87 13.84 -17.17 3.76
N VAL A 88 14.47 -16.03 3.46
CA VAL A 88 15.49 -15.40 4.31
C VAL A 88 15.16 -13.91 4.47
N GLY A 89 15.10 -13.44 5.71
CA GLY A 89 14.80 -12.05 6.04
C GLY A 89 14.40 -11.87 7.51
N PRO A 90 14.01 -10.65 7.91
CA PRO A 90 13.90 -9.46 7.06
C PRO A 90 15.27 -8.80 6.79
N TYR A 91 15.41 -8.19 5.62
CA TYR A 91 16.36 -7.10 5.36
C TYR A 91 15.58 -5.79 5.39
N THR A 92 15.86 -4.95 6.38
CA THR A 92 15.03 -3.81 6.73
C THR A 92 15.65 -2.51 6.22
N TYR A 93 14.84 -1.70 5.55
CA TYR A 93 15.22 -0.37 5.09
C TYR A 93 14.22 0.66 5.58
N ARG A 94 14.70 1.78 6.09
CA ARG A 94 13.91 2.98 6.33
C ARG A 94 13.65 3.68 4.98
N VAL A 95 12.38 3.84 4.65
CA VAL A 95 11.90 4.45 3.39
C VAL A 95 10.95 5.61 3.67
N ARG A 96 10.57 6.37 2.63
CA ARG A 96 9.63 7.50 2.72
C ARG A 96 9.99 8.53 3.81
N TYR A 97 11.28 8.67 4.14
CA TYR A 97 11.79 9.66 5.09
C TYR A 97 12.00 11.05 4.45
N LEU A 98 12.07 11.09 3.12
CA LEU A 98 12.16 12.31 2.32
C LEU A 98 10.80 13.00 2.22
N SER A 99 10.83 14.33 2.27
CA SER A 99 9.62 15.15 2.13
C SER A 99 9.16 15.17 0.69
N LYS A 100 7.86 15.40 0.46
CA LYS A 100 7.33 15.66 -0.89
C LYS A 100 8.00 16.90 -1.49
N GLU A 101 8.31 16.87 -2.78
CA GLU A 101 8.99 17.94 -3.49
C GLU A 101 8.10 18.54 -4.60
N ASN A 102 8.53 19.68 -5.16
CA ASN A 102 7.84 20.41 -6.23
C ASN A 102 6.35 20.70 -5.91
N ILE A 103 6.07 21.02 -4.65
CA ILE A 103 4.71 21.28 -4.18
C ILE A 103 4.18 22.56 -4.83
N THR A 104 3.10 22.44 -5.60
CA THR A 104 2.48 23.57 -6.31
C THR A 104 0.98 23.58 -6.08
N HIS A 105 0.44 24.68 -5.57
CA HIS A 105 -1.00 24.86 -5.35
C HIS A 105 -1.69 25.47 -6.58
N ASP A 106 -2.84 24.93 -6.95
CA ASP A 106 -3.76 25.48 -7.96
C ASP A 106 -5.08 25.89 -7.26
N PRO A 107 -5.22 27.17 -6.87
CA PRO A 107 -6.41 27.67 -6.19
C PRO A 107 -7.69 27.64 -7.04
N LEU A 108 -7.56 27.69 -8.38
CA LEU A 108 -8.73 27.69 -9.27
C LEU A 108 -9.38 26.31 -9.33
N ARG A 109 -8.57 25.25 -9.23
CA ARG A 109 -9.04 23.87 -9.23
C ARG A 109 -9.11 23.23 -7.84
N ASN A 110 -8.69 23.93 -6.79
CA ASN A 110 -8.54 23.39 -5.44
C ASN A 110 -7.69 22.11 -5.43
N THR A 111 -6.55 22.14 -6.13
CA THR A 111 -5.61 21.01 -6.19
C THR A 111 -4.22 21.40 -5.71
N VAL A 112 -3.44 20.41 -5.29
CA VAL A 112 -2.02 20.52 -4.99
C VAL A 112 -1.27 19.44 -5.74
N SER A 113 -0.18 19.82 -6.40
CA SER A 113 0.69 18.92 -7.16
C SER A 113 2.00 18.66 -6.42
N PHE A 114 2.58 17.47 -6.55
CA PHE A 114 3.84 17.11 -5.90
C PHE A 114 4.54 15.92 -6.59
N VAL A 115 5.81 15.70 -6.25
CA VAL A 115 6.52 14.44 -6.50
C VAL A 115 6.94 13.81 -5.17
N GLN A 116 6.92 12.48 -5.11
CA GLN A 116 7.37 11.72 -3.95
C GLN A 116 8.77 11.13 -4.26
N PRO A 117 9.86 11.72 -3.72
CA PRO A 117 11.20 11.17 -3.94
C PRO A 117 11.35 9.81 -3.26
N ASN A 118 12.08 8.91 -3.92
CA ASN A 118 12.40 7.58 -3.38
C ASN A 118 13.79 7.60 -2.73
N GLY A 119 13.86 7.09 -1.50
CA GLY A 119 15.11 6.85 -0.80
C GLY A 119 14.95 5.67 0.14
N ALA A 120 16.03 4.92 0.32
CA ALA A 120 16.10 3.77 1.22
C ALA A 120 17.41 3.83 2.00
N ILE A 121 17.33 3.70 3.33
CA ILE A 121 18.49 3.61 4.23
C ILE A 121 18.42 2.24 4.88
N PHE A 122 19.48 1.43 4.72
CA PHE A 122 19.54 0.11 5.34
C PHE A 122 19.65 0.22 6.87
N GLU A 123 18.93 -0.65 7.59
CA GLU A 123 18.88 -0.70 9.06
C GLU A 123 19.44 -2.04 9.55
N PRO A 124 20.76 -2.15 9.81
CA PRO A 124 21.39 -3.41 10.19
C PRO A 124 20.84 -4.01 11.48
N SER A 125 20.45 -3.17 12.45
CA SER A 125 19.91 -3.60 13.76
C SER A 125 18.53 -4.26 13.67
N LEU A 126 17.80 -4.00 12.59
CA LEU A 126 16.48 -4.57 12.31
C LEU A 126 16.53 -5.65 11.21
N SER A 127 17.74 -6.08 10.82
CA SER A 127 17.96 -7.01 9.72
C SER A 127 18.59 -8.30 10.21
N VAL A 128 18.26 -9.42 9.54
CA VAL A 128 18.81 -10.75 9.88
C VAL A 128 20.29 -10.91 9.50
N GLY A 129 20.74 -10.12 8.51
CA GLY A 129 22.09 -10.18 7.96
C GLY A 129 22.49 -8.88 7.27
N SER A 130 23.52 -8.92 6.43
CA SER A 130 24.10 -7.73 5.80
C SER A 130 23.64 -7.53 4.35
N GLU A 131 23.83 -6.34 3.78
CA GLU A 131 23.61 -6.09 2.35
C GLU A 131 24.55 -6.90 1.44
N ASN A 132 25.60 -7.51 2.00
CA ASN A 132 26.55 -8.35 1.26
C ASN A 132 26.14 -9.83 1.25
N ASP A 133 25.02 -10.20 1.88
CA ASP A 133 24.54 -11.57 1.91
C ASP A 133 24.19 -12.04 0.49
N THR A 134 24.61 -13.25 0.14
CA THR A 134 24.46 -13.79 -1.22
C THR A 134 23.26 -14.73 -1.30
N PHE A 135 22.48 -14.62 -2.36
CA PHE A 135 21.32 -15.48 -2.64
C PHE A 135 21.40 -16.07 -4.03
N THR A 136 20.88 -17.28 -4.19
CA THR A 136 20.60 -17.88 -5.48
C THR A 136 19.20 -17.44 -5.91
N VAL A 137 19.11 -16.53 -6.87
CA VAL A 137 17.85 -16.00 -7.40
C VAL A 137 17.85 -16.04 -8.92
N LEU A 138 16.68 -15.80 -9.52
CA LEU A 138 16.61 -15.52 -10.95
C LEU A 138 17.47 -14.28 -11.28
N ASN A 139 18.22 -14.35 -12.37
CA ASN A 139 19.05 -13.23 -12.81
C ASN A 139 18.15 -12.05 -13.23
N LEU A 140 18.10 -11.00 -12.42
CA LEU A 140 17.26 -9.83 -12.62
C LEU A 140 18.09 -8.55 -12.54
N ALA A 141 17.91 -7.66 -13.52
CA ALA A 141 18.37 -6.29 -13.45
C ALA A 141 17.24 -5.37 -12.95
N VAL A 142 17.34 -4.92 -11.69
CA VAL A 142 16.41 -3.96 -11.07
C VAL A 142 17.22 -2.78 -10.50
N ALA A 143 16.82 -1.57 -10.85
CA ALA A 143 17.34 -0.31 -10.28
C ALA A 143 16.22 0.41 -9.51
N TYR A 144 16.54 1.12 -8.43
CA TYR A 144 15.56 1.77 -7.55
C TYR A 144 15.94 3.18 -7.07
N ASN A 145 17.22 3.41 -6.71
CA ASN A 145 17.67 4.68 -6.13
C ASN A 145 17.64 5.86 -7.14
N ASP A 146 17.54 7.07 -6.59
CA ASP A 146 17.56 8.35 -7.31
C ASP A 146 16.41 8.54 -8.32
N THR A 147 15.26 7.93 -8.02
CA THR A 147 14.01 8.10 -8.75
C THR A 147 12.97 8.86 -7.92
N ALA A 148 12.04 9.55 -8.60
CA ALA A 148 10.87 10.16 -7.96
C ALA A 148 9.59 9.64 -8.60
N ASP A 149 8.58 9.37 -7.78
CA ASP A 149 7.25 8.96 -8.25
C ASP A 149 6.32 10.16 -8.36
N GLY A 150 5.67 10.30 -9.51
CA GLY A 150 4.81 11.43 -9.86
C GLY A 150 5.06 11.95 -11.27
N VAL A 151 4.57 13.14 -11.62
CA VAL A 151 3.87 14.11 -10.75
C VAL A 151 2.48 13.62 -10.35
N TYR A 152 2.12 13.79 -9.08
CA TYR A 152 0.76 13.61 -8.56
C TYR A 152 0.07 14.97 -8.49
N LYS A 153 -1.21 15.03 -8.86
CA LYS A 153 -2.09 16.17 -8.57
C LYS A 153 -3.29 15.65 -7.79
N VAL A 154 -3.50 16.17 -6.59
CA VAL A 154 -4.56 15.73 -5.67
C VAL A 154 -5.45 16.91 -5.30
N PHE A 155 -6.72 16.65 -5.00
CA PHE A 155 -7.62 17.67 -4.47
C PHE A 155 -7.20 18.04 -3.04
N ASN A 156 -7.19 19.34 -2.74
CA ASN A 156 -6.77 19.83 -1.43
C ASN A 156 -7.90 19.81 -0.39
N GLY A 157 -9.16 19.63 -0.81
CA GLY A 157 -10.33 19.57 0.07
C GLY A 157 -10.89 20.92 0.54
N LYS A 158 -10.39 22.03 -0.01
CA LYS A 158 -10.80 23.39 0.41
C LYS A 158 -12.24 23.74 0.00
N ASP A 159 -12.65 23.30 -1.19
CA ASP A 159 -14.02 23.40 -1.67
C ASP A 159 -14.91 22.30 -1.09
N ASP A 160 -14.41 21.07 -1.11
CA ASP A 160 -15.14 19.88 -0.69
C ASP A 160 -14.20 18.90 0.01
N VAL A 161 -14.32 18.84 1.33
CA VAL A 161 -13.53 17.94 2.19
C VAL A 161 -13.70 16.47 1.83
N SER A 162 -14.80 16.08 1.17
CA SER A 162 -15.01 14.70 0.72
C SER A 162 -14.06 14.28 -0.40
N LYS A 163 -13.35 15.23 -1.02
CA LYS A 163 -12.36 15.00 -2.08
C LYS A 163 -10.92 15.08 -1.61
N VAL A 164 -10.66 15.50 -0.37
CA VAL A 164 -9.29 15.74 0.10
C VAL A 164 -8.38 14.53 -0.15
N ALA A 165 -7.17 14.79 -0.65
CA ALA A 165 -6.14 13.81 -1.02
C ALA A 165 -6.53 12.83 -2.16
N ILE A 166 -7.74 12.88 -2.71
CA ILE A 166 -8.09 12.09 -3.89
C ILE A 166 -7.26 12.58 -5.08
N ILE A 167 -6.70 11.64 -5.83
CA ILE A 167 -5.86 11.91 -6.99
C ILE A 167 -6.75 12.38 -8.14
N ASP A 168 -6.52 13.61 -8.59
CA ASP A 168 -7.12 14.15 -9.81
C ASP A 168 -6.39 13.59 -11.04
N THR A 169 -5.06 13.66 -11.05
CA THR A 169 -4.21 13.09 -12.12
C THR A 169 -2.90 12.53 -11.58
N TYR A 170 -2.41 11.49 -12.25
CA TYR A 170 -1.06 10.97 -12.10
C TYR A 170 -0.34 11.08 -13.44
N LYS A 171 0.81 11.75 -13.47
CA LYS A 171 1.56 12.08 -14.71
C LYS A 171 0.64 12.76 -15.75
N ASP A 172 -0.11 13.76 -15.28
CA ASP A 172 -1.06 14.57 -16.04
C ASP A 172 -2.22 13.79 -16.72
N LYS A 173 -2.43 12.53 -16.33
CA LYS A 173 -3.51 11.70 -16.85
C LYS A 173 -4.40 11.16 -15.74
N ARG A 174 -5.68 10.96 -16.07
CA ARG A 174 -6.66 10.26 -15.20
C ARG A 174 -6.67 8.76 -15.39
N THR A 175 -5.98 8.28 -16.44
CA THR A 175 -5.84 6.87 -16.77
C THR A 175 -4.36 6.53 -16.99
N LEU A 176 -3.99 5.28 -16.73
CA LEU A 176 -2.60 4.85 -16.70
C LEU A 176 -2.01 4.53 -18.09
N GLY A 177 -2.87 4.10 -19.03
CA GLY A 177 -2.49 3.56 -20.33
C GLY A 177 -2.04 2.10 -20.28
N TYR A 178 -2.22 1.40 -19.15
CA TYR A 178 -1.80 0.01 -18.96
C TYR A 178 -2.96 -0.96 -19.21
N TRP A 179 -4.16 -0.63 -18.75
CA TRP A 179 -5.30 -1.54 -18.78
C TRP A 179 -6.36 -1.07 -19.79
N PRO A 180 -7.21 -1.98 -20.29
CA PRO A 180 -8.42 -1.59 -21.02
C PRO A 180 -9.52 -1.11 -20.05
N SER A 181 -10.45 -0.29 -20.57
CA SER A 181 -11.68 0.11 -19.87
C SER A 181 -11.42 0.81 -18.52
N TYR A 182 -12.33 0.65 -17.56
CA TYR A 182 -12.28 1.25 -16.23
C TYR A 182 -11.12 0.76 -15.35
N CYS A 183 -10.51 -0.40 -15.65
CA CYS A 183 -9.33 -0.90 -14.94
C CYS A 183 -8.14 0.08 -15.02
N ASP A 184 -8.13 0.95 -16.04
CA ASP A 184 -7.06 1.91 -16.29
C ASP A 184 -7.18 3.19 -15.45
N MET A 185 -8.31 3.38 -14.76
CA MET A 185 -8.59 4.60 -14.01
C MET A 185 -7.73 4.73 -12.76
N VAL A 186 -7.25 5.96 -12.52
CA VAL A 186 -6.60 6.35 -11.27
C VAL A 186 -7.67 6.81 -10.30
N ASN A 187 -8.10 5.91 -9.42
CA ASN A 187 -9.15 6.13 -8.42
C ASN A 187 -8.57 6.24 -7.02
N GLY A 188 -9.19 7.10 -6.21
CA GLY A 188 -8.94 7.21 -4.77
C GLY A 188 -7.73 8.06 -4.40
N THR A 189 -7.20 7.84 -3.20
CA THR A 189 -6.03 8.56 -2.66
C THR A 189 -4.74 7.75 -2.89
N ASP A 190 -3.63 8.15 -2.27
CA ASP A 190 -2.38 7.38 -2.19
C ASP A 190 -2.33 6.40 -0.99
N ALA A 191 -3.47 6.23 -0.29
CA ALA A 191 -3.65 5.45 0.94
C ALA A 191 -2.89 5.94 2.19
N ALA A 192 -2.24 7.11 2.17
CA ALA A 192 -1.69 7.72 3.39
C ALA A 192 -2.78 8.43 4.21
N SER A 193 -3.81 8.92 3.52
CA SER A 193 -5.00 9.52 4.11
C SER A 193 -6.20 9.33 3.19
N PHE A 194 -7.39 9.38 3.77
CA PHE A 194 -8.68 9.32 3.10
C PHE A 194 -9.53 10.53 3.51
N PRO A 195 -10.59 10.86 2.76
CA PRO A 195 -11.52 11.89 3.21
C PRO A 195 -12.14 11.57 4.59
N PRO A 196 -12.36 12.60 5.43
CA PRO A 196 -12.76 12.44 6.84
C PRO A 196 -14.15 11.80 6.98
N PHE A 197 -14.50 11.44 8.22
CA PHE A 197 -15.77 10.79 8.59
C PHE A 197 -15.99 9.48 7.84
N VAL A 198 -15.00 8.58 7.93
CA VAL A 198 -15.02 7.26 7.31
C VAL A 198 -16.02 6.36 8.01
N GLU A 199 -16.94 5.80 7.22
CA GLU A 199 -17.93 4.81 7.68
C GLU A 199 -17.44 3.38 7.49
N LYS A 200 -17.92 2.44 8.31
CA LYS A 200 -17.60 1.00 8.21
C LYS A 200 -18.08 0.36 6.90
N THR A 201 -19.11 0.93 6.26
CA THR A 201 -19.67 0.49 4.98
C THR A 201 -18.89 1.01 3.78
N ARG A 202 -18.01 2.02 3.99
CA ARG A 202 -17.29 2.70 2.91
C ARG A 202 -16.21 1.78 2.33
N ILE A 203 -16.17 1.70 1.01
CA ILE A 203 -15.04 1.08 0.29
C ILE A 203 -13.97 2.15 0.09
N LEU A 204 -12.77 1.91 0.61
CA LEU A 204 -11.64 2.84 0.47
C LEU A 204 -10.87 2.51 -0.80
N GLN A 205 -11.05 3.33 -1.85
CA GLN A 205 -10.26 3.22 -3.07
C GLN A 205 -8.95 3.98 -2.94
N PHE A 206 -7.88 3.43 -3.52
CA PHE A 206 -6.58 4.09 -3.60
C PHE A 206 -5.78 3.60 -4.79
N PHE A 207 -4.90 4.45 -5.29
CA PHE A 207 -3.95 4.13 -6.34
C PHE A 207 -2.60 3.74 -5.74
N SER A 208 -2.01 2.66 -6.25
CA SER A 208 -0.65 2.26 -5.89
C SER A 208 0.19 2.10 -7.15
N SER A 209 1.08 3.07 -7.39
CA SER A 209 2.04 3.06 -8.49
C SER A 209 2.92 1.80 -8.52
N ASP A 210 3.27 1.25 -7.35
CA ASP A 210 4.08 0.02 -7.22
C ASP A 210 3.47 -1.20 -7.93
N ILE A 211 2.13 -1.29 -7.98
CA ILE A 211 1.38 -2.40 -8.61
C ILE A 211 0.64 -1.95 -9.87
N CYS A 212 0.85 -0.70 -10.31
CA CYS A 212 0.36 -0.15 -11.56
C CYS A 212 -1.17 -0.20 -11.75
N ARG A 213 -1.96 -0.11 -10.67
CA ARG A 213 -3.43 -0.03 -10.74
C ARG A 213 -4.01 0.66 -9.50
N SER A 214 -5.26 1.08 -9.62
CA SER A 214 -6.09 1.35 -8.45
C SER A 214 -6.68 0.06 -7.88
N ILE A 215 -6.82 0.05 -6.57
CA ILE A 215 -7.37 -1.06 -5.79
C ILE A 215 -8.22 -0.50 -4.65
N TYR A 216 -8.77 -1.37 -3.80
CA TYR A 216 -9.67 -0.97 -2.74
C TYR A 216 -9.51 -1.83 -1.50
N ALA A 217 -9.75 -1.24 -0.33
CA ALA A 217 -9.83 -1.95 0.94
C ALA A 217 -11.25 -1.86 1.53
N VAL A 218 -11.62 -2.88 2.31
CA VAL A 218 -12.93 -3.02 2.96
C VAL A 218 -12.75 -3.14 4.47
N PHE A 219 -13.75 -2.68 5.23
CA PHE A 219 -13.70 -2.76 6.69
C PHE A 219 -13.58 -4.23 7.16
N GLY A 220 -12.63 -4.47 8.06
CA GLY A 220 -12.43 -5.75 8.72
C GLY A 220 -12.80 -5.70 10.21
N ALA A 221 -12.23 -4.75 10.95
CA ALA A 221 -12.42 -4.66 12.40
C ALA A 221 -12.24 -3.23 12.94
N GLU A 222 -12.71 -2.99 14.16
CA GLU A 222 -12.40 -1.79 14.94
C GLU A 222 -11.37 -2.15 16.02
N LEU A 223 -10.35 -1.31 16.18
CA LEU A 223 -9.21 -1.55 17.06
C LEU A 223 -8.88 -0.30 17.89
N ASP A 224 -8.22 -0.50 19.03
CA ASP A 224 -7.60 0.59 19.80
C ASP A 224 -6.09 0.61 19.51
N LEU A 225 -5.63 1.68 18.86
CA LEU A 225 -4.22 1.92 18.58
C LEU A 225 -3.69 2.97 19.56
N LYS A 226 -3.14 2.51 20.69
CA LYS A 226 -2.53 3.37 21.73
C LYS A 226 -3.53 4.41 22.28
N GLY A 227 -4.78 4.02 22.50
CA GLY A 227 -5.86 4.89 22.98
C GLY A 227 -6.61 5.65 21.88
N ILE A 228 -6.34 5.37 20.61
CA ILE A 228 -7.02 5.96 19.45
C ILE A 228 -7.86 4.88 18.77
N SER A 229 -9.18 5.05 18.69
CA SER A 229 -10.04 4.13 17.94
C SER A 229 -9.76 4.26 16.44
N VAL A 230 -9.49 3.13 15.78
CA VAL A 230 -9.20 3.04 14.36
C VAL A 230 -10.01 1.92 13.71
N PHE A 231 -10.31 2.08 12.43
CA PHE A 231 -10.90 1.04 11.60
C PHE A 231 -9.81 0.36 10.79
N ARG A 232 -9.67 -0.95 10.98
CA ARG A 232 -8.81 -1.81 10.15
C ARG A 232 -9.52 -2.12 8.84
N PHE A 233 -8.98 -1.59 7.77
CA PHE A 233 -9.35 -1.91 6.40
C PHE A 233 -8.38 -2.94 5.82
N ILE A 234 -8.90 -4.00 5.22
CA ILE A 234 -8.11 -5.08 4.63
C ILE A 234 -8.30 -5.11 3.11
N LEU A 235 -7.28 -5.59 2.41
CA LEU A 235 -7.37 -5.85 0.97
C LEU A 235 -8.10 -7.19 0.76
N PRO A 236 -9.33 -7.21 0.22
CA PRO A 236 -10.11 -8.44 0.15
C PRO A 236 -9.56 -9.39 -0.93
N PRO A 237 -9.68 -10.73 -0.77
CA PRO A 237 -9.26 -11.70 -1.79
C PRO A 237 -9.88 -11.43 -3.17
N LYS A 238 -11.12 -10.92 -3.18
CA LYS A 238 -11.86 -10.53 -4.39
C LYS A 238 -11.11 -9.49 -5.26
N ALA A 239 -10.22 -8.69 -4.69
CA ALA A 239 -9.43 -7.70 -5.42
C ALA A 239 -8.44 -8.34 -6.41
N PHE A 240 -7.93 -9.55 -6.10
CA PHE A 240 -7.05 -10.34 -6.98
C PHE A 240 -7.73 -11.57 -7.57
N ALA A 241 -9.04 -11.72 -7.40
CA ALA A 241 -9.81 -12.84 -7.92
C ALA A 241 -9.88 -12.84 -9.46
N SER A 242 -10.12 -14.00 -10.06
CA SER A 242 -10.29 -14.11 -11.51
C SER A 242 -11.62 -13.50 -11.97
N PRO A 243 -11.78 -13.19 -13.26
CA PRO A 243 -13.04 -12.71 -13.83
C PRO A 243 -14.25 -13.64 -13.60
N ILE A 244 -14.02 -14.93 -13.36
CA ILE A 244 -15.08 -15.89 -13.02
C ILE A 244 -15.64 -15.61 -11.61
N GLN A 245 -14.77 -15.31 -10.66
CA GLN A 245 -15.12 -15.03 -9.27
C GLN A 245 -15.51 -13.55 -9.06
N ASN A 246 -14.89 -12.66 -9.83
CA ASN A 246 -15.13 -11.23 -9.82
C ASN A 246 -15.10 -10.68 -11.25
N PRO A 247 -16.27 -10.57 -11.93
CA PRO A 247 -16.35 -10.10 -13.32
C PRO A 247 -15.70 -8.74 -13.57
N GLU A 248 -15.64 -7.88 -12.55
CA GLU A 248 -14.99 -6.57 -12.61
C GLU A 248 -13.48 -6.65 -12.88
N ASN A 249 -12.85 -7.80 -12.65
CA ASN A 249 -11.42 -7.99 -12.90
C ASN A 249 -11.10 -8.41 -14.34
N HIS A 250 -12.09 -8.53 -15.24
CA HIS A 250 -11.86 -8.98 -16.62
C HIS A 250 -10.81 -8.18 -17.38
N CYS A 251 -10.72 -6.87 -17.14
CA CYS A 251 -9.74 -6.02 -17.80
C CYS A 251 -8.32 -6.06 -17.19
N PHE A 252 -8.10 -6.77 -16.08
CA PHE A 252 -6.76 -7.04 -15.56
C PHE A 252 -6.15 -8.34 -16.10
N CYS A 253 -6.92 -9.15 -16.85
CA CYS A 253 -6.38 -10.31 -17.55
C CYS A 253 -5.72 -9.88 -18.87
N THR A 254 -4.40 -9.99 -18.95
CA THR A 254 -3.60 -9.53 -20.11
C THR A 254 -3.31 -10.63 -21.12
N ASP A 255 -3.08 -11.86 -20.65
CA ASP A 255 -2.66 -13.01 -21.47
C ASP A 255 -3.48 -14.26 -21.11
N PRO A 256 -4.43 -14.67 -21.98
CA PRO A 256 -5.23 -15.87 -21.78
C PRO A 256 -4.41 -17.17 -21.77
N GLU A 257 -3.24 -17.25 -22.40
CA GLU A 257 -2.44 -18.48 -22.37
C GLU A 257 -1.78 -18.67 -20.99
N ILE A 258 -1.19 -17.60 -20.43
CA ILE A 258 -0.54 -17.65 -19.11
C ILE A 258 -1.57 -17.82 -17.99
N SER A 259 -2.70 -17.12 -18.10
CA SER A 259 -3.74 -17.08 -17.07
C SER A 259 -4.73 -18.26 -17.14
N ASN A 260 -4.47 -19.24 -18.01
CA ASN A 260 -5.37 -20.36 -18.28
C ASN A 260 -6.79 -19.89 -18.61
N ASN A 261 -6.92 -19.15 -19.71
CA ASN A 261 -8.14 -18.48 -20.16
C ASN A 261 -8.76 -17.58 -19.07
N CYS A 262 -7.92 -16.79 -18.39
CA CYS A 262 -8.30 -15.91 -17.28
C CYS A 262 -8.97 -16.66 -16.10
N THR A 263 -8.61 -17.91 -15.84
CA THR A 263 -9.15 -18.67 -14.70
C THR A 263 -8.26 -18.54 -13.46
N PHE A 264 -6.95 -18.34 -13.65
CA PHE A 264 -6.00 -18.14 -12.56
C PHE A 264 -6.23 -16.81 -11.85
N TYR A 265 -6.01 -16.82 -10.53
CA TYR A 265 -6.29 -15.73 -9.61
C TYR A 265 -5.19 -15.60 -8.54
N GLY A 266 -5.20 -14.48 -7.81
CA GLY A 266 -4.15 -14.11 -6.84
C GLY A 266 -2.87 -13.56 -7.47
N LEU A 267 -2.89 -13.30 -8.78
CA LEU A 267 -1.77 -12.83 -9.58
C LEU A 267 -2.17 -11.58 -10.38
N LEU A 268 -1.21 -10.69 -10.60
CA LEU A 268 -1.37 -9.49 -11.42
C LEU A 268 -0.15 -9.31 -12.32
N ASP A 269 -0.32 -9.48 -13.63
CA ASP A 269 0.73 -9.22 -14.62
C ASP A 269 0.90 -7.71 -14.83
N ILE A 270 2.03 -7.16 -14.37
CA ILE A 270 2.32 -5.73 -14.49
C ILE A 270 3.40 -5.45 -15.55
N SER A 271 3.65 -6.39 -16.46
CA SER A 271 4.71 -6.29 -17.46
C SER A 271 4.66 -4.99 -18.28
N LYS A 272 3.45 -4.54 -18.62
CA LYS A 272 3.25 -3.31 -19.41
C LYS A 272 3.76 -2.03 -18.73
N CYS A 273 3.68 -1.92 -17.41
CA CYS A 273 4.26 -0.78 -16.68
C CYS A 273 5.72 -0.98 -16.27
N LYS A 274 6.30 -2.16 -16.58
CA LYS A 274 7.70 -2.54 -16.34
C LYS A 274 8.45 -2.74 -17.66
N GLU A 275 8.08 -1.98 -18.70
CA GLU A 275 8.76 -1.95 -19.99
C GLU A 275 8.85 -3.35 -20.65
N GLY A 276 7.80 -4.15 -20.48
CA GLY A 276 7.71 -5.50 -21.04
C GLY A 276 8.44 -6.58 -20.23
N LYS A 277 9.09 -6.24 -19.11
CA LYS A 277 9.70 -7.24 -18.20
C LYS A 277 8.58 -8.12 -17.61
N PRO A 278 8.75 -9.45 -17.52
CA PRO A 278 7.68 -10.39 -17.15
C PRO A 278 7.42 -10.44 -15.64
N VAL A 279 7.07 -9.30 -15.05
CA VAL A 279 6.86 -9.12 -13.61
C VAL A 279 5.40 -9.38 -13.25
N ILE A 280 5.20 -10.32 -12.32
CA ILE A 280 3.89 -10.69 -11.78
C ILE A 280 3.83 -10.35 -10.28
N ILE A 281 2.84 -9.58 -9.86
CA ILE A 281 2.61 -9.28 -8.44
C ILE A 281 1.62 -10.30 -7.85
N SER A 282 1.89 -10.72 -6.61
CA SER A 282 0.95 -11.50 -5.80
C SER A 282 0.98 -11.01 -4.35
N LEU A 283 0.16 -11.60 -3.49
CA LEU A 283 0.41 -11.54 -2.05
C LEU A 283 1.56 -12.50 -1.68
N PRO A 284 2.24 -12.27 -0.53
CA PRO A 284 3.32 -13.15 -0.09
C PRO A 284 2.90 -14.61 0.05
N HIS A 285 3.83 -15.52 -0.26
CA HIS A 285 3.62 -16.96 -0.32
C HIS A 285 2.43 -17.38 -1.18
N PHE A 286 2.06 -16.54 -2.16
CA PHE A 286 0.89 -16.71 -3.01
C PHE A 286 -0.41 -16.86 -2.19
N LEU A 287 -0.54 -16.12 -1.08
CA LEU A 287 -1.79 -16.02 -0.34
C LEU A 287 -2.94 -15.63 -1.30
N HIS A 288 -4.06 -16.35 -1.22
CA HIS A 288 -5.22 -16.23 -2.11
C HIS A 288 -4.99 -16.53 -3.59
N ALA A 289 -3.86 -17.11 -3.98
CA ALA A 289 -3.64 -17.54 -5.36
C ALA A 289 -4.12 -18.96 -5.64
N THR A 290 -4.31 -19.22 -6.94
CA THR A 290 -4.71 -20.53 -7.48
C THR A 290 -3.76 -21.65 -7.02
N PRO A 291 -4.26 -22.81 -6.53
CA PRO A 291 -3.44 -23.92 -6.04
C PRO A 291 -2.35 -24.37 -7.00
N GLU A 292 -2.65 -24.45 -8.29
CA GLU A 292 -1.75 -24.88 -9.35
C GLU A 292 -0.47 -24.04 -9.42
N ILE A 293 -0.55 -22.75 -9.07
CA ILE A 293 0.63 -21.87 -8.99
C ILE A 293 1.40 -22.14 -7.70
N ARG A 294 0.70 -22.29 -6.58
CA ARG A 294 1.31 -22.53 -5.26
C ARG A 294 2.09 -23.84 -5.22
N GLU A 295 1.56 -24.88 -5.88
CA GLU A 295 2.15 -26.22 -5.90
C GLU A 295 3.40 -26.34 -6.78
N THR A 296 3.68 -25.35 -7.65
CA THR A 296 4.91 -25.32 -8.45
C THR A 296 6.17 -24.94 -7.64
N ILE A 297 5.99 -24.37 -6.45
CA ILE A 297 7.08 -23.87 -5.61
C ILE A 297 7.00 -24.52 -4.22
N GLU A 298 8.01 -25.30 -3.88
CA GLU A 298 8.15 -25.94 -2.57
C GLU A 298 8.80 -24.98 -1.57
N GLY A 299 8.25 -24.93 -0.34
CA GLY A 299 8.74 -24.05 0.74
C GLY A 299 7.87 -22.82 1.02
N LEU A 300 6.70 -22.72 0.37
CA LEU A 300 5.74 -21.63 0.62
C LEU A 300 4.72 -22.01 1.71
N HIS A 301 4.44 -21.09 2.63
CA HIS A 301 3.51 -21.26 3.73
C HIS A 301 2.60 -20.01 3.83
N PRO A 302 1.56 -19.88 3.00
CA PRO A 302 0.64 -18.75 3.06
C PRO A 302 -0.11 -18.72 4.39
N ASP A 303 -0.27 -17.52 4.93
CA ASP A 303 -0.88 -17.24 6.24
C ASP A 303 -1.57 -15.87 6.19
N GLU A 304 -2.81 -15.78 6.67
CA GLU A 304 -3.61 -14.56 6.58
C GLU A 304 -3.09 -13.43 7.47
N GLU A 305 -2.60 -13.74 8.66
CA GLU A 305 -2.12 -12.73 9.61
C GLU A 305 -0.78 -12.13 9.14
N GLU A 306 0.11 -13.00 8.68
CA GLU A 306 1.46 -12.62 8.25
C GLU A 306 1.49 -12.02 6.85
N HIS A 307 0.60 -12.41 5.94
CA HIS A 307 0.71 -12.07 4.52
C HIS A 307 -0.40 -11.18 3.95
N SER A 308 -1.47 -10.89 4.71
CA SER A 308 -2.49 -9.93 4.28
C SER A 308 -1.97 -8.49 4.24
N THR A 309 -2.65 -7.61 3.50
CA THR A 309 -2.40 -6.16 3.53
C THR A 309 -3.51 -5.47 4.31
N PHE A 310 -3.15 -4.57 5.23
CA PHE A 310 -4.11 -3.78 6.00
C PHE A 310 -3.71 -2.32 6.16
N LEU A 311 -4.70 -1.47 6.41
CA LEU A 311 -4.61 -0.05 6.74
C LEU A 311 -5.46 0.20 7.99
N ASP A 312 -4.88 0.77 9.04
CA ASP A 312 -5.61 1.20 10.23
C ASP A 312 -5.85 2.70 10.13
N VAL A 313 -7.10 3.07 9.87
CA VAL A 313 -7.54 4.43 9.55
C VAL A 313 -8.31 5.00 10.72
N GLU A 314 -7.93 6.18 11.20
CA GLU A 314 -8.70 6.91 12.21
C GLU A 314 -9.94 7.52 11.53
N PRO A 315 -11.17 7.16 11.97
CA PRO A 315 -12.37 7.42 11.18
C PRO A 315 -12.78 8.88 11.12
N ILE A 316 -12.45 9.72 12.12
CA ILE A 316 -12.87 11.12 12.15
C ILE A 316 -12.06 11.94 11.14
N THR A 317 -10.73 11.82 11.18
CA THR A 317 -9.79 12.54 10.30
C THR A 317 -9.60 11.87 8.94
N GLY A 318 -9.72 10.54 8.88
CA GLY A 318 -9.39 9.75 7.70
C GLY A 318 -7.89 9.45 7.56
N PHE A 319 -7.05 9.76 8.54
CA PHE A 319 -5.60 9.49 8.47
C PHE A 319 -5.28 8.02 8.70
N THR A 320 -4.35 7.46 7.92
CA THR A 320 -3.81 6.13 8.15
C THR A 320 -2.69 6.20 9.18
N LEU A 321 -2.92 5.60 10.34
CA LEU A 321 -2.00 5.67 11.49
C LEU A 321 -1.04 4.49 11.55
N GLN A 322 -1.48 3.32 11.10
CA GLN A 322 -0.68 2.12 10.97
C GLN A 322 -1.07 1.39 9.68
N PHE A 323 -0.13 0.71 9.04
CA PHE A 323 -0.42 -0.14 7.90
C PHE A 323 0.65 -1.21 7.73
N ALA A 324 0.28 -2.30 7.05
CA ALA A 324 1.23 -3.24 6.48
C ALA A 324 0.86 -3.46 5.02
N LYS A 325 1.67 -2.93 4.11
CA LYS A 325 1.55 -3.19 2.67
C LYS A 325 2.45 -4.37 2.33
N ARG A 326 1.86 -5.53 2.04
CA ARG A 326 2.56 -6.78 1.78
C ARG A 326 2.30 -7.23 0.35
N LEU A 327 3.37 -7.40 -0.42
CA LEU A 327 3.34 -7.83 -1.81
C LEU A 327 4.53 -8.73 -2.09
N GLN A 328 4.37 -9.61 -3.06
CA GLN A 328 5.43 -10.47 -3.57
C GLN A 328 5.64 -10.17 -5.05
N VAL A 329 6.92 -10.02 -5.42
CA VAL A 329 7.36 -9.81 -6.80
C VAL A 329 7.79 -11.16 -7.34
N ASN A 330 7.14 -11.59 -8.42
CA ASN A 330 7.43 -12.84 -9.11
C ASN A 330 7.86 -12.54 -10.53
N ILE A 331 8.60 -13.46 -11.12
CA ILE A 331 9.06 -13.37 -12.50
C ILE A 331 8.57 -14.59 -13.25
N LEU A 332 7.83 -14.36 -14.32
CA LEU A 332 7.41 -15.46 -15.19
C LEU A 332 8.58 -15.90 -16.06
N VAL A 333 8.93 -17.18 -15.95
CA VAL A 333 9.97 -17.82 -16.76
C VAL A 333 9.32 -18.89 -17.63
N LYS A 334 9.64 -18.88 -18.93
CA LYS A 334 9.16 -19.88 -19.91
C LYS A 334 10.35 -20.55 -20.59
N PRO A 335 10.24 -21.84 -20.97
CA PRO A 335 11.27 -22.50 -21.79
C PRO A 335 11.47 -21.77 -23.13
N SER A 336 12.72 -21.71 -23.59
CA SER A 336 13.08 -21.13 -24.90
C SER A 336 13.97 -22.09 -25.68
N LYS A 337 13.65 -22.32 -26.95
CA LYS A 337 14.48 -23.14 -27.85
C LYS A 337 15.76 -22.40 -28.32
N LYS A 338 15.82 -21.08 -28.14
CA LYS A 338 16.90 -20.22 -28.65
C LYS A 338 17.90 -19.79 -27.56
N ILE A 339 17.53 -19.93 -26.30
CA ILE A 339 18.34 -19.49 -25.16
C ILE A 339 18.74 -20.73 -24.38
N ASP A 340 20.04 -21.01 -24.33
CA ASP A 340 20.57 -22.03 -23.43
C ASP A 340 20.79 -21.42 -22.05
N ALA A 341 19.99 -21.88 -21.07
CA ALA A 341 20.08 -21.42 -19.69
C ALA A 341 21.46 -21.67 -19.05
N LYS A 342 22.22 -22.67 -19.53
CA LYS A 342 23.57 -22.96 -19.02
C LYS A 342 24.59 -21.90 -19.42
N ALA A 343 24.37 -21.21 -20.54
CA ALA A 343 25.24 -20.14 -21.03
C ALA A 343 25.01 -18.79 -20.32
N LEU A 344 23.94 -18.66 -19.52
CA LEU A 344 23.57 -17.43 -18.79
C LEU A 344 24.12 -17.37 -17.36
N ARG A 345 24.99 -18.29 -16.97
CA ARG A 345 25.65 -18.25 -15.66
C ARG A 345 26.58 -17.05 -15.60
N CYS A 346 26.44 -16.22 -14.56
CA CYS A 346 27.51 -15.30 -14.21
C CYS A 346 28.77 -16.12 -13.88
N PRO A 347 29.94 -15.80 -14.45
CA PRO A 347 31.17 -16.48 -14.10
C PRO A 347 31.37 -16.36 -12.59
N LYS A 348 31.59 -17.49 -11.91
CA LYS A 348 32.07 -17.48 -10.53
C LYS A 348 33.42 -16.77 -10.57
N SER A 349 33.60 -15.72 -9.79
CA SER A 349 34.88 -15.03 -9.66
C SER A 349 35.84 -15.95 -8.91
N ASP A 350 36.53 -16.81 -9.65
CA ASP A 350 37.80 -17.36 -9.22
C ASP A 350 38.86 -16.28 -9.55
N ASP A 351 39.55 -15.81 -8.51
CA ASP A 351 40.77 -14.99 -8.50
C ASP A 351 40.68 -13.56 -7.92
N ASP A 352 41.35 -13.41 -6.77
CA ASP A 352 42.02 -12.23 -6.24
C ASP A 352 43.00 -11.63 -7.27
N ILE A 353 42.50 -10.99 -8.32
CA ILE A 353 43.31 -10.14 -9.20
C ILE A 353 42.59 -8.80 -9.39
N ASN A 354 42.86 -7.91 -8.44
CA ASN A 354 43.13 -6.48 -8.67
C ASN A 354 42.31 -5.80 -9.78
N MET A 355 40.99 -5.98 -9.77
CA MET A 355 40.08 -5.21 -10.61
C MET A 355 39.43 -4.17 -9.70
N GLU A 356 39.77 -2.90 -9.94
CA GLU A 356 39.18 -1.74 -9.28
C GLU A 356 37.68 -1.96 -9.09
N ARG A 357 37.25 -1.90 -7.83
CA ARG A 357 35.84 -1.88 -7.44
C ARG A 357 35.15 -0.76 -8.20
N HIS A 358 34.62 -1.07 -9.37
CA HIS A 358 33.50 -0.35 -9.93
C HIS A 358 32.28 -0.87 -9.18
N GLN A 359 32.20 -0.39 -7.93
CA GLN A 359 30.95 -0.09 -7.27
C GLN A 359 30.05 0.48 -8.38
N VAL A 360 29.04 -0.28 -8.80
CA VAL A 360 27.88 0.33 -9.44
C VAL A 360 27.15 1.03 -8.30
N VAL A 361 27.75 2.16 -7.88
CA VAL A 361 27.01 3.24 -7.26
C VAL A 361 26.08 3.67 -8.37
N ALA A 362 24.82 3.24 -8.27
CA ALA A 362 23.74 4.00 -8.87
C ALA A 362 23.92 5.42 -8.33
N ARG A 363 24.33 6.34 -9.22
CA ARG A 363 24.28 7.77 -9.00
C ARG A 363 22.98 8.31 -9.57
#